data_AF-A0A556PNW9-F1
#
_entry.id   AF-A0A556PNW9-F1
#
_cell.length_a   1.000
_cell.length_b   1.000
_cell.length_c   1.000
_cell.angle_alpha   90.00
_cell.angle_beta   90.00
_cell.angle_gamma   90.00
#
_symmetry.space_group_name_H-M   'P 1'
#
loop_
_entity.id
_entity.type
_entity.pdbx_description
1 polymer ?
#
loop_
_entity_poly.entity_id
_entity_poly.type
_entity_poly.pdbx_seq_one_letter_code
_entity_poly.pdbx_strand_id
1 'polypeptide(L)'
;MRKRIVCFGDSNTWGLNAETMRRFPEEVRWPCLLQEKLGDEYQIIEEGLPGRTSVMDDPLLEGMNGMDYIVPCIKSHAPVELVIIMLGTNDTKERFGLTAHNIAQGITRLAKKAQHAHKEIYNKSTQVLVIAPPVIGSDYQKTEVRKSMGFNCDVKSRELPGHLKAFLDDTNLSFLDASKSITMNQVDYMHLNENGHKQLSELVLEKVRFLL
;
A
#
# COMPACT_ATOMS: atom_id res chain seq x y z
N MET A 1 19.58 -1.38 18.40
CA MET A 1 19.23 -1.58 16.98
C MET A 1 17.97 -0.78 16.70
N ARG A 2 17.84 -0.15 15.53
CA ARG A 2 16.63 0.60 15.16
C ARG A 2 15.42 -0.35 15.03
N LYS A 3 14.23 0.10 15.42
CA LYS A 3 12.97 -0.62 15.20
C LYS A 3 12.62 -0.54 13.70
N ARG A 4 12.52 -1.69 13.02
CA ARG A 4 12.27 -1.70 11.56
C ARG A 4 10.78 -1.67 11.24
N ILE A 5 10.42 -0.81 10.30
CA ILE A 5 9.08 -0.71 9.74
C ILE A 5 9.19 -0.92 8.22
N VAL A 6 8.47 -1.90 7.69
CA VAL A 6 8.43 -2.17 6.24
C VAL A 6 7.21 -1.50 5.64
N CYS A 7 7.42 -0.57 4.70
CA CYS A 7 6.37 0.04 3.89
C CYS A 7 6.20 -0.76 2.60
N PHE A 8 5.27 -1.72 2.61
CA PHE A 8 4.99 -2.63 1.50
C PHE A 8 3.84 -2.08 0.65
N GLY A 9 4.10 -1.76 -0.62
CA GLY A 9 3.06 -1.23 -1.48
C GLY A 9 3.40 -1.21 -2.96
N ASP A 10 2.65 -0.39 -3.69
CA ASP A 10 2.74 -0.26 -5.15
C ASP A 10 3.51 1.01 -5.58
N SER A 11 3.14 1.61 -6.71
CA SER A 11 3.73 2.85 -7.23
C SER A 11 3.57 4.05 -6.29
N ASN A 12 2.49 4.10 -5.49
CA ASN A 12 2.31 5.19 -4.52
C ASN A 12 3.24 5.06 -3.32
N THR A 13 3.70 3.85 -3.00
CA THR A 13 4.78 3.63 -2.01
C THR A 13 6.16 3.83 -2.63
N TRP A 14 6.35 3.43 -3.89
CA TRP A 14 7.58 3.68 -4.63
C TRP A 14 7.82 5.18 -4.89
N GLY A 15 6.73 5.96 -4.99
CA GLY A 15 6.75 7.39 -5.28
C GLY A 15 6.81 7.69 -6.78
N LEU A 16 5.87 7.17 -7.56
CA LEU A 16 5.78 7.51 -8.98
C LEU A 16 5.27 8.94 -9.17
N ASN A 17 6.03 9.75 -9.89
CA ASN A 17 5.59 11.05 -10.38
C ASN A 17 4.89 10.88 -11.73
N ALA A 18 3.58 11.14 -11.78
CA ALA A 18 2.75 10.98 -12.98
C ALA A 18 3.10 11.95 -14.13
N GLU A 19 3.72 13.10 -13.85
CA GLU A 19 4.12 14.07 -14.87
C GLU A 19 5.38 13.62 -15.62
N THR A 20 6.32 13.02 -14.90
CA THR A 20 7.64 12.64 -15.46
C THR A 20 7.77 11.14 -15.72
N MET A 21 6.83 10.35 -15.19
CA MET A 21 6.89 8.88 -15.15
C MET A 21 8.17 8.34 -14.50
N ARG A 22 8.77 9.12 -13.60
CA ARG A 22 9.98 8.78 -12.84
C ARG A 22 9.68 8.73 -11.35
N ARG A 23 10.67 8.30 -10.56
CA ARG A 23 10.58 8.29 -9.10
C ARG A 23 10.72 9.71 -8.55
N PHE A 24 9.87 10.07 -7.62
CA PHE A 24 10.07 11.24 -6.76
C PHE A 24 11.35 11.08 -5.92
N PRO A 25 12.05 12.19 -5.63
CA PRO A 25 13.21 12.17 -4.75
C PRO A 25 12.80 11.89 -3.30
N GLU A 26 13.76 11.62 -2.43
CA GLU A 26 13.50 11.11 -1.07
C GLU A 26 12.71 12.11 -0.22
N GLU A 27 12.93 13.41 -0.43
CA GLU A 27 12.29 14.52 0.29
C GLU A 27 10.79 14.63 0.02
N VAL A 28 10.26 13.84 -0.93
CA VAL A 28 8.84 13.83 -1.29
C VAL A 28 8.16 12.55 -0.84
N ARG A 29 8.82 11.38 -0.95
CA ARG A 29 8.13 10.09 -0.80
C ARG A 29 7.64 9.89 0.64
N TRP A 30 6.38 9.48 0.78
CA TRP A 30 5.75 9.30 2.09
C TRP A 30 6.52 8.40 3.07
N PRO A 31 7.21 7.30 2.66
CA PRO A 31 8.01 6.51 3.59
C PRO A 31 9.25 7.25 4.09
N CYS A 32 9.89 8.04 3.24
CA CYS A 32 11.06 8.85 3.59
C CYS A 32 10.67 10.01 4.52
N LEU A 33 9.55 10.69 4.22
CA LEU A 33 8.96 11.69 5.12
C LEU A 33 8.58 11.08 6.49
N LEU A 34 8.08 9.84 6.51
CA LEU A 34 7.81 9.11 7.74
C LEU A 34 9.11 8.82 8.51
N GLN A 35 10.18 8.40 7.82
CA GLN A 35 11.50 8.17 8.43
C GLN A 35 12.04 9.44 9.09
N GLU A 36 11.98 10.59 8.42
CA GLU A 36 12.41 11.88 8.96
C GLU A 36 11.66 12.21 10.26
N LYS A 37 10.34 12.03 10.28
CA LYS A 37 9.47 12.36 11.43
C LYS A 37 9.60 11.39 12.62
N LEU A 38 9.96 10.13 12.37
CA LEU A 38 10.18 9.12 13.41
C LEU A 38 11.61 9.17 13.98
N GLY A 39 12.57 9.74 13.24
CA GLY A 39 13.95 9.89 13.67
C GLY A 39 14.71 8.56 13.80
N ASP A 40 15.84 8.61 14.52
CA ASP A 40 16.83 7.53 14.54
C ASP A 40 16.44 6.29 15.37
N GLU A 41 15.33 6.33 16.10
CA GLU A 41 14.80 5.15 16.78
C GLU A 41 14.30 4.10 15.76
N TYR A 42 13.82 4.56 14.61
CA TYR A 42 13.19 3.72 13.59
C TYR A 42 14.03 3.65 12.31
N GLN A 43 13.88 2.53 11.61
CA GLN A 43 14.36 2.33 10.25
C GLN A 43 13.17 2.00 9.35
N ILE A 44 12.83 2.90 8.43
CA ILE A 44 11.84 2.65 7.39
C ILE A 44 12.50 1.92 6.23
N ILE A 45 11.84 0.87 5.76
CA ILE A 45 12.26 0.07 4.61
C ILE A 45 11.22 0.27 3.51
N GLU A 46 11.64 0.85 2.39
CA GLU A 46 10.80 1.12 1.23
C GLU A 46 10.66 -0.13 0.34
N GLU A 47 9.54 -0.82 0.44
CA GLU A 47 9.18 -1.97 -0.40
C GLU A 47 8.02 -1.61 -1.32
N GLY A 48 8.16 -0.51 -2.06
CA GLY A 48 7.22 -0.07 -3.10
C GLY A 48 7.58 -0.61 -4.48
N LEU A 49 6.63 -1.24 -5.16
CA LEU A 49 6.83 -1.80 -6.50
C LEU A 49 5.70 -1.35 -7.45
N PRO A 50 5.96 -0.46 -8.43
CA PRO A 50 4.95 -0.05 -9.40
C PRO A 50 4.29 -1.25 -10.08
N GLY A 51 2.96 -1.30 -10.05
CA GLY A 51 2.18 -2.40 -10.63
C GLY A 51 1.83 -3.54 -9.66
N ARG A 52 2.42 -3.58 -8.46
CA ARG A 52 2.15 -4.64 -7.47
C ARG A 52 0.67 -4.77 -7.15
N THR A 53 0.18 -6.00 -7.17
CA THR A 53 -1.17 -6.41 -6.74
C THR A 53 -1.10 -7.02 -5.34
N SER A 54 -2.24 -7.19 -4.67
CA SER A 54 -2.29 -7.89 -3.39
C SER A 54 -2.11 -9.41 -3.54
N VAL A 55 -2.87 -10.03 -4.47
CA VAL A 55 -2.97 -11.49 -4.60
C VAL A 55 -3.07 -11.99 -6.04
N MET A 56 -2.95 -11.11 -7.03
CA MET A 56 -3.16 -11.47 -8.43
C MET A 56 -1.84 -11.57 -9.19
N ASP A 57 -1.63 -12.68 -9.86
CA ASP A 57 -0.62 -12.76 -10.91
C ASP A 57 -1.04 -11.88 -12.07
N ASP A 58 -0.17 -10.94 -12.46
CA ASP A 58 -0.41 -10.11 -13.63
C ASP A 58 0.01 -10.89 -14.88
N PRO A 59 -0.93 -11.25 -15.79
CA PRO A 59 -0.59 -12.01 -16.98
C PRO A 59 0.30 -11.23 -17.95
N LEU A 60 0.47 -9.92 -17.73
CA LEU A 60 1.30 -9.05 -18.56
C LEU A 60 2.64 -8.68 -17.90
N LEU A 61 2.74 -8.78 -16.57
CA LEU A 61 3.89 -8.29 -15.80
C LEU A 61 4.28 -9.30 -14.71
N GLU A 62 5.41 -9.96 -14.91
CA GLU A 62 5.91 -10.95 -13.96
C GLU A 62 6.30 -10.31 -12.60
N GLY A 63 6.12 -11.06 -11.51
CA GLY A 63 6.59 -10.65 -10.17
C GLY A 63 5.73 -9.59 -9.47
N MET A 64 4.55 -9.26 -10.00
CA MET A 64 3.67 -8.25 -9.41
C MET A 64 2.83 -8.75 -8.23
N ASN A 65 2.74 -10.06 -8.02
CA ASN A 65 1.91 -10.64 -6.98
C ASN A 65 2.56 -10.47 -5.58
N GLY A 66 1.97 -9.59 -4.76
CA GLY A 66 2.43 -9.33 -3.40
C GLY A 66 2.44 -10.58 -2.51
N MET A 67 1.54 -11.53 -2.77
CA MET A 67 1.44 -12.79 -2.01
C MET A 67 2.71 -13.65 -2.14
N ASP A 68 3.35 -13.64 -3.29
CA ASP A 68 4.55 -14.46 -3.53
C ASP A 68 5.79 -13.81 -2.93
N TYR A 69 5.83 -12.48 -2.92
CA TYR A 69 6.98 -11.72 -2.44
C TYR A 69 6.97 -11.40 -0.93
N ILE A 70 5.80 -11.35 -0.27
CA ILE A 70 5.73 -10.90 1.13
C ILE A 70 6.56 -11.76 2.07
N VAL A 71 6.64 -13.08 1.85
CA VAL A 71 7.44 -13.95 2.71
C VAL A 71 8.93 -13.63 2.56
N PRO A 72 9.54 -13.73 1.35
CA PRO A 72 10.93 -13.29 1.15
C PRO A 72 11.22 -11.91 1.75
N CYS A 73 10.35 -10.91 1.52
CA CYS A 73 10.47 -9.56 2.05
C CYS A 73 10.53 -9.52 3.58
N ILE A 74 9.62 -10.21 4.28
CA ILE A 74 9.65 -10.24 5.75
C ILE A 74 10.89 -10.98 6.23
N LYS A 75 11.27 -12.10 5.60
CA LYS A 75 12.45 -12.88 6.02
C LYS A 75 13.75 -12.09 5.85
N SER A 76 13.90 -11.31 4.77
CA SER A 76 15.12 -10.53 4.49
C SER A 76 15.33 -9.35 5.42
N HIS A 77 14.25 -8.76 5.93
CA HIS A 77 14.31 -7.52 6.72
C HIS A 77 14.15 -7.72 8.23
N ALA A 78 13.82 -8.93 8.66
CA ALA A 78 13.52 -9.18 10.06
C ALA A 78 14.75 -9.02 11.00
N PRO A 79 14.53 -8.70 12.30
CA PRO A 79 13.23 -8.51 12.96
C PRO A 79 12.50 -7.23 12.48
N VAL A 80 11.19 -7.35 12.24
CA VAL A 80 10.31 -6.26 11.79
C VAL A 80 9.29 -5.98 12.89
N GLU A 81 9.23 -4.74 13.37
CA GLU A 81 8.25 -4.34 14.40
C GLU A 81 6.86 -4.07 13.80
N LEU A 82 6.82 -3.48 12.60
CA LEU A 82 5.57 -3.18 11.90
C LEU A 82 5.71 -3.38 10.39
N VAL A 83 4.70 -3.99 9.77
CA VAL A 83 4.52 -4.04 8.32
C VAL A 83 3.33 -3.16 7.95
N ILE A 84 3.56 -2.16 7.11
CA ILE A 84 2.52 -1.28 6.57
C ILE A 84 2.21 -1.76 5.16
N ILE A 85 0.98 -2.15 4.89
CA ILE A 85 0.51 -2.62 3.58
C ILE A 85 -0.47 -1.61 3.01
N MET A 86 -0.07 -0.94 1.92
CA MET A 86 -0.95 -0.08 1.13
C MET A 86 -1.01 -0.61 -0.31
N LEU A 87 -2.05 -1.37 -0.61
CA LEU A 87 -2.27 -2.04 -1.90
C LEU A 87 -3.77 -2.05 -2.23
N GLY A 88 -4.09 -2.46 -3.46
CA GLY A 88 -5.45 -2.59 -3.96
C GLY A 88 -5.70 -1.77 -5.23
N THR A 89 -4.92 -0.71 -5.48
CA THR A 89 -5.03 0.13 -6.69
C THR A 89 -4.92 -0.73 -7.95
N ASN A 90 -3.87 -1.55 -8.06
CA ASN A 90 -3.67 -2.40 -9.24
C ASN A 90 -4.67 -3.56 -9.32
N ASP A 91 -5.13 -4.09 -8.19
CA ASP A 91 -6.16 -5.14 -8.16
C ASP A 91 -7.49 -4.64 -8.76
N THR A 92 -7.72 -3.31 -8.79
CA THR A 92 -8.87 -2.72 -9.48
C THR A 92 -8.81 -2.82 -11.00
N LYS A 93 -7.67 -3.19 -11.60
CA LYS A 93 -7.56 -3.30 -13.05
C LYS A 93 -8.62 -4.27 -13.60
N GLU A 94 -9.32 -3.86 -14.65
CA GLU A 94 -10.43 -4.62 -15.26
C GLU A 94 -10.00 -6.03 -15.66
N ARG A 95 -8.77 -6.20 -16.14
CA ARG A 95 -8.22 -7.50 -16.55
C ARG A 95 -8.23 -8.57 -15.45
N PHE A 96 -8.29 -8.18 -14.17
CA PHE A 96 -8.34 -9.13 -13.06
C PHE A 96 -9.76 -9.57 -12.70
N GLY A 97 -10.79 -8.88 -13.17
CA GLY A 97 -12.18 -9.25 -12.91
C GLY A 97 -12.59 -9.24 -11.43
N LEU A 98 -11.81 -8.64 -10.54
CA LEU A 98 -12.08 -8.63 -9.10
C LEU A 98 -13.11 -7.56 -8.72
N THR A 99 -13.95 -7.90 -7.74
CA THR A 99 -14.78 -6.95 -6.99
C THR A 99 -13.98 -6.29 -5.86
N ALA A 100 -14.42 -5.14 -5.35
CA ALA A 100 -13.80 -4.50 -4.18
C ALA A 100 -13.76 -5.44 -2.95
N HIS A 101 -14.79 -6.29 -2.80
CA HIS A 101 -14.84 -7.33 -1.78
C HIS A 101 -13.71 -8.36 -1.93
N ASN A 102 -13.46 -8.88 -3.15
CA ASN A 102 -12.37 -9.83 -3.37
C ASN A 102 -11.00 -9.21 -3.17
N ILE A 103 -10.84 -7.94 -3.55
CA ILE A 103 -9.59 -7.19 -3.30
C ILE A 103 -9.34 -7.09 -1.79
N ALA A 104 -10.36 -6.73 -1.00
CA ALA A 104 -10.25 -6.69 0.46
C ALA A 104 -9.89 -8.06 1.07
N GLN A 105 -10.53 -9.15 0.60
CA GLN A 105 -10.18 -10.51 1.01
C GLN A 105 -8.71 -10.85 0.73
N GLY A 106 -8.23 -10.47 -0.46
CA GLY A 106 -6.84 -10.67 -0.88
C GLY A 106 -5.85 -9.93 0.03
N ILE A 107 -6.08 -8.65 0.27
CA ILE A 107 -5.25 -7.82 1.16
C ILE A 107 -5.26 -8.37 2.60
N THR A 108 -6.41 -8.79 3.13
CA THR A 108 -6.49 -9.39 4.47
C THR A 108 -5.70 -10.71 4.53
N ARG A 109 -5.76 -11.54 3.48
CA ARG A 109 -4.93 -12.75 3.38
C ARG A 109 -3.43 -12.40 3.35
N LEU A 110 -3.04 -11.38 2.60
CA LEU A 110 -1.66 -10.90 2.49
C LEU A 110 -1.13 -10.43 3.85
N ALA A 111 -1.92 -9.63 4.57
CA ALA A 111 -1.60 -9.13 5.91
C ALA A 111 -1.39 -10.26 6.92
N LYS A 112 -2.27 -11.27 6.92
CA LYS A 112 -2.11 -12.47 7.75
C LYS A 112 -0.85 -13.25 7.40
N LYS A 113 -0.50 -13.38 6.11
CA LYS A 113 0.72 -14.03 5.66
C LYS A 113 1.97 -13.29 6.13
N ALA A 114 1.99 -11.95 6.07
CA ALA A 114 3.08 -11.14 6.60
C ALA A 114 3.29 -11.37 8.11
N GLN A 115 2.21 -11.35 8.89
CA GLN A 115 2.25 -11.60 10.33
C GLN A 115 2.80 -13.00 10.65
N HIS A 116 2.36 -14.02 9.91
CA HIS A 116 2.80 -15.39 10.08
C HIS A 116 4.27 -15.59 9.72
N ALA A 117 4.74 -15.01 8.61
CA ALA A 117 6.12 -15.12 8.15
C ALA A 117 7.13 -14.62 9.20
N HIS A 118 6.80 -13.54 9.91
CA HIS A 118 7.65 -13.04 10.99
C HIS A 118 7.64 -13.99 12.20
N LYS A 119 6.46 -14.51 12.58
CA LYS A 119 6.32 -15.46 13.70
C LYS A 119 7.13 -16.73 13.49
N GLU A 120 7.19 -17.25 12.26
CA GLU A 120 8.00 -18.44 11.94
C GLU A 120 9.50 -18.26 12.23
N ILE A 121 10.03 -17.05 12.04
CA ILE A 121 11.47 -16.79 12.23
C ILE A 121 11.80 -16.34 13.65
N TYR A 122 10.96 -15.47 14.24
CA TYR A 122 11.27 -14.79 15.51
C TYR A 122 10.42 -15.27 16.70
N ASN A 123 9.55 -16.27 16.50
CA ASN A 123 8.59 -16.76 17.51
C ASN A 123 7.70 -15.65 18.11
N LYS A 124 7.55 -14.53 17.39
CA LYS A 124 6.73 -13.37 17.75
C LYS A 124 6.06 -12.84 16.49
N SER A 125 4.77 -12.57 16.54
CA SER A 125 4.07 -11.90 15.43
C SER A 125 4.50 -10.44 15.31
N THR A 126 4.69 -9.94 14.09
CA THR A 126 4.86 -8.51 13.83
C THR A 126 3.49 -7.80 13.83
N GLN A 127 3.46 -6.50 14.16
CA GLN A 127 2.27 -5.69 13.94
C GLN A 127 2.07 -5.51 12.43
N VAL A 128 0.81 -5.47 11.98
CA VAL A 128 0.50 -5.19 10.58
C VAL A 128 -0.56 -4.10 10.51
N LEU A 129 -0.26 -3.04 9.77
CA LEU A 129 -1.17 -1.96 9.45
C LEU A 129 -1.58 -2.07 7.98
N VAL A 130 -2.87 -2.29 7.73
CA VAL A 130 -3.46 -2.24 6.39
C VAL A 130 -4.00 -0.83 6.14
N ILE A 131 -3.60 -0.22 5.03
CA ILE A 131 -4.05 1.09 4.59
C ILE A 131 -4.94 0.91 3.36
N ALA A 132 -6.19 1.37 3.42
CA ALA A 132 -6.98 1.55 2.21
C ALA A 132 -6.40 2.74 1.42
N PRO A 133 -5.97 2.56 0.15
CA PRO A 133 -5.34 3.62 -0.62
C PRO A 133 -6.32 4.76 -0.92
N PRO A 134 -5.83 5.96 -1.29
CA PRO A 134 -6.68 7.05 -1.75
C PRO A 134 -7.49 6.64 -2.98
N VAL A 135 -8.71 7.16 -3.11
CA VAL A 135 -9.64 6.78 -4.19
C VAL A 135 -9.09 7.24 -5.54
N ILE A 136 -9.19 6.37 -6.55
CA ILE A 136 -8.91 6.74 -7.94
C ILE A 136 -10.00 7.70 -8.40
N GLY A 137 -9.62 8.92 -8.81
CA GLY A 137 -10.57 9.92 -9.29
C GLY A 137 -11.17 9.49 -10.63
N SER A 138 -12.49 9.62 -10.79
CA SER A 138 -13.23 9.13 -11.96
C SER A 138 -12.74 9.68 -13.30
N ASP A 139 -12.07 10.83 -13.30
CA ASP A 139 -11.48 11.42 -14.49
C ASP A 139 -10.29 10.63 -15.05
N TYR A 140 -9.74 9.63 -14.33
CA TYR A 140 -8.76 8.68 -14.91
C TYR A 140 -9.25 8.04 -16.21
N GLN A 141 -10.59 7.90 -16.37
CA GLN A 141 -11.21 7.35 -17.57
C GLN A 141 -10.93 8.18 -18.82
N LYS A 142 -10.57 9.46 -18.66
CA LYS A 142 -10.27 10.42 -19.74
C LYS A 142 -8.77 10.50 -20.06
N THR A 143 -7.93 9.74 -19.37
CA THR A 143 -6.47 9.81 -19.51
C THR A 143 -5.90 8.54 -20.14
N GLU A 144 -4.63 8.55 -20.53
CA GLU A 144 -3.96 7.39 -21.14
C GLU A 144 -3.95 6.16 -20.21
N VAL A 145 -3.96 6.38 -18.89
CA VAL A 145 -3.93 5.29 -17.90
C VAL A 145 -5.14 4.38 -18.03
N ARG A 146 -6.29 4.91 -18.51
CA ARG A 146 -7.51 4.14 -18.77
C ARG A 146 -7.23 2.91 -19.61
N LYS A 147 -6.37 3.00 -20.64
CA LYS A 147 -6.05 1.86 -21.52
C LYS A 147 -5.49 0.66 -20.75
N SER A 148 -4.66 0.94 -19.74
CA SER A 148 -4.04 -0.09 -18.89
C SER A 148 -4.91 -0.54 -17.72
N MET A 149 -5.73 0.38 -17.19
CA MET A 149 -6.53 0.16 -15.98
C MET A 149 -7.86 -0.53 -16.29
N GLY A 150 -8.53 -0.17 -17.39
CA GLY A 150 -9.87 -0.68 -17.64
C GLY A 150 -10.99 0.17 -17.02
N PHE A 151 -12.23 -0.30 -17.11
CA PHE A 151 -13.40 0.37 -16.52
C PHE A 151 -13.53 0.10 -15.01
N ASN A 152 -14.30 0.95 -14.33
CA ASN A 152 -14.77 0.78 -12.94
C ASN A 152 -13.68 0.70 -11.85
N CYS A 153 -12.45 1.15 -12.13
CA CYS A 153 -11.38 1.19 -11.13
C CYS A 153 -11.69 2.17 -10.00
N ASP A 154 -12.23 3.36 -10.34
CA ASP A 154 -12.69 4.37 -9.39
C ASP A 154 -13.80 3.86 -8.47
N VAL A 155 -14.79 3.15 -9.03
CA VAL A 155 -15.89 2.54 -8.26
C VAL A 155 -15.34 1.54 -7.25
N LYS A 156 -14.51 0.59 -7.70
CA LYS A 156 -13.92 -0.43 -6.83
C LYS A 156 -13.02 0.18 -5.75
N SER A 157 -12.22 1.20 -6.10
CA SER A 157 -11.36 1.89 -5.13
C SER A 157 -12.16 2.62 -4.04
N ARG A 158 -13.36 3.13 -4.37
CA ARG A 158 -14.25 3.82 -3.43
C ARG A 158 -14.95 2.87 -2.46
N GLU A 159 -15.28 1.66 -2.90
CA GLU A 159 -15.93 0.62 -2.10
C GLU A 159 -14.94 -0.12 -1.17
N LEU A 160 -13.68 -0.22 -1.58
CA LEU A 160 -12.63 -0.99 -0.92
C LEU A 160 -12.47 -0.71 0.59
N PRO A 161 -12.47 0.55 1.09
CA PRO A 161 -12.27 0.82 2.51
C PRO A 161 -13.34 0.17 3.41
N GLY A 162 -14.60 0.16 2.96
CA GLY A 162 -15.70 -0.44 3.72
C GLY A 162 -15.53 -1.96 3.87
N HIS A 163 -15.11 -2.63 2.80
CA HIS A 163 -14.82 -4.06 2.84
C HIS A 163 -13.58 -4.39 3.66
N LEU A 164 -12.50 -3.61 3.52
CA LEU A 164 -11.29 -3.78 4.33
C LEU A 164 -11.61 -3.68 5.82
N LYS A 165 -12.33 -2.62 6.23
CA LYS A 165 -12.76 -2.47 7.62
C LYS A 165 -13.52 -3.71 8.10
N ALA A 166 -14.53 -4.16 7.36
CA ALA A 166 -15.32 -5.33 7.74
C ALA A 166 -14.49 -6.62 7.88
N PHE A 167 -13.51 -6.85 7.01
CA PHE A 167 -12.64 -8.03 7.10
C PHE A 167 -11.58 -7.96 8.20
N LEU A 168 -11.27 -6.76 8.70
CA LEU A 168 -10.23 -6.53 9.69
C LEU A 168 -10.80 -6.35 11.12
N ASP A 169 -12.09 -6.00 11.27
CA ASP A 169 -12.75 -5.73 12.57
C ASP A 169 -12.56 -6.87 13.59
N ASP A 170 -12.62 -8.14 13.17
CA ASP A 170 -12.43 -9.33 14.05
C ASP A 170 -11.00 -9.90 14.00
N THR A 171 -10.03 -9.10 13.58
CA THR A 171 -8.62 -9.52 13.51
C THR A 171 -7.76 -8.68 14.44
N ASN A 172 -6.55 -9.16 14.71
CA ASN A 172 -5.51 -8.38 15.40
C ASN A 172 -4.73 -7.45 14.44
N LEU A 173 -5.21 -7.25 13.22
CA LEU A 173 -4.59 -6.39 12.23
C LEU A 173 -5.11 -4.96 12.41
N SER A 174 -4.24 -3.98 12.25
CA SER A 174 -4.63 -2.58 12.31
C SER A 174 -5.12 -2.08 10.97
N PHE A 175 -6.07 -1.14 10.98
CA PHE A 175 -6.61 -0.51 9.78
C PHE A 175 -6.44 1.02 9.81
N LEU A 176 -6.21 1.61 8.64
CA LEU A 176 -6.22 3.04 8.38
C LEU A 176 -6.88 3.32 7.03
N ASP A 177 -7.81 4.27 7.00
CA ASP A 177 -8.51 4.66 5.78
C ASP A 177 -7.91 5.95 5.20
N ALA A 178 -7.13 5.85 4.12
CA ALA A 178 -6.57 7.00 3.40
C ALA A 178 -7.45 7.44 2.22
N SER A 179 -8.65 6.87 2.05
CA SER A 179 -9.52 7.09 0.88
C SER A 179 -10.06 8.51 0.76
N LYS A 180 -10.19 9.26 1.87
CA LYS A 180 -10.92 10.54 1.92
C LYS A 180 -10.06 11.79 2.05
N SER A 181 -8.80 11.67 2.45
CA SER A 181 -8.04 12.82 2.98
C SER A 181 -6.74 13.11 2.24
N ILE A 182 -6.44 12.36 1.17
CA ILE A 182 -5.15 12.41 0.49
C ILE A 182 -5.32 12.89 -0.96
N THR A 183 -4.55 13.90 -1.34
CA THR A 183 -4.60 14.49 -2.68
C THR A 183 -3.91 13.60 -3.71
N MET A 184 -4.65 13.21 -4.77
CA MET A 184 -4.08 12.64 -5.99
C MET A 184 -3.68 13.75 -6.98
N ASN A 185 -2.75 13.44 -7.89
CA ASN A 185 -2.46 14.30 -9.03
C ASN A 185 -3.64 14.37 -10.02
N GLN A 186 -3.63 15.34 -10.94
CA GLN A 186 -4.66 15.52 -11.97
C GLN A 186 -4.24 15.06 -13.39
N VAL A 187 -3.05 14.46 -13.53
CA VAL A 187 -2.55 13.87 -14.78
C VAL A 187 -3.23 12.53 -15.04
N ASP A 188 -3.28 11.67 -14.02
CA ASP A 188 -3.89 10.34 -14.11
C ASP A 188 -4.93 10.04 -13.03
N TYR A 189 -5.12 10.95 -12.06
CA TYR A 189 -6.09 10.83 -10.98
C TYR A 189 -5.90 9.57 -10.11
N MET A 190 -4.70 8.97 -10.13
CA MET A 190 -4.39 7.69 -9.49
C MET A 190 -3.11 7.73 -8.64
N HIS A 191 -2.10 8.51 -9.04
CA HIS A 191 -0.88 8.64 -8.24
C HIS A 191 -0.92 9.86 -7.30
N LEU A 192 -0.21 9.76 -6.18
CA LEU A 192 -0.04 10.88 -5.27
C LEU A 192 0.73 12.03 -5.94
N ASN A 193 0.36 13.26 -5.61
CA ASN A 193 1.26 14.40 -5.82
C ASN A 193 2.12 14.63 -4.56
N GLU A 194 3.00 15.63 -4.58
CA GLU A 194 3.89 15.93 -3.44
C GLU A 194 3.10 16.19 -2.14
N ASN A 195 2.00 16.94 -2.23
CA ASN A 195 1.14 17.20 -1.08
C ASN A 195 0.45 15.91 -0.57
N GLY A 196 0.01 15.04 -1.48
CA GLY A 196 -0.57 13.74 -1.14
C GLY A 196 0.42 12.85 -0.39
N HIS A 197 1.68 12.81 -0.82
CA HIS A 197 2.73 12.10 -0.08
C HIS A 197 2.95 12.68 1.32
N LYS A 198 2.96 14.01 1.45
CA LYS A 198 3.06 14.69 2.75
C LYS A 198 1.89 14.32 3.67
N GLN A 199 0.66 14.48 3.20
CA GLN A 199 -0.55 14.15 3.96
C GLN A 199 -0.57 12.68 4.40
N LEU A 200 -0.18 11.77 3.50
CA LEU A 200 -0.12 10.35 3.82
C LEU A 200 0.93 10.06 4.89
N SER A 201 2.11 10.70 4.81
CA SER A 201 3.16 10.54 5.83
C SER A 201 2.69 10.99 7.21
N GLU A 202 1.93 12.08 7.30
CA GLU A 202 1.39 12.63 8.55
C GLU A 202 0.32 11.70 9.13
N LEU A 203 -0.61 11.25 8.30
CA LEU A 203 -1.66 10.31 8.70
C LEU A 203 -1.09 8.97 9.18
N VAL A 204 -0.08 8.46 8.48
CA VAL A 204 0.60 7.21 8.87
C VAL A 204 1.41 7.39 10.14
N LEU A 205 2.09 8.53 10.33
CA LEU A 205 2.86 8.81 11.54
C LEU A 205 1.98 8.74 12.80
N GLU A 206 0.80 9.37 12.77
CA GLU A 206 -0.14 9.31 13.89
C GLU A 206 -0.52 7.88 14.23
N LYS A 207 -0.78 7.07 13.20
CA LYS A 207 -1.12 5.65 13.38
C LYS A 207 0.05 4.83 13.92
N VAL A 208 1.27 5.07 13.42
CA VAL A 208 2.49 4.37 13.89
C VAL A 208 2.75 4.67 15.36
N ARG A 209 2.67 5.93 15.78
CA ARG A 209 2.86 6.34 17.19
C ARG A 209 1.82 5.77 18.14
N PHE A 210 0.63 5.43 17.64
CA PHE A 210 -0.38 4.74 18.44
C PHE A 210 -0.08 3.24 18.61
N LEU A 211 0.62 2.62 17.65
CA LEU A 211 0.85 1.18 17.60
C LEU A 211 2.16 0.71 18.25
N LEU A 212 3.20 1.56 18.26
CA LEU A 212 4.57 1.25 18.69
C LEU A 212 5.04 2.16 19.82
#